data_AF-A0A7S1H746-F1
#
_entry.id   AF-A0A7S1H746-F1
#
_cell.length_a   1.000
_cell.length_b   1.000
_cell.length_c   1.000
_cell.angle_alpha   90.00
_cell.angle_beta   90.00
_cell.angle_gamma   90.00
#
_symmetry.space_group_name_H-M   'P 1'
#
loop_
_entity.id
_entity.type
_entity.pdbx_description
1 polymer ?
#
loop_
_entity_poly.entity_id
_entity_poly.type
_entity_poly.pdbx_seq_one_letter_code
_entity_poly.pdbx_strand_id
1 'polypeptide(L)'
;FARLAPAGAPIQRRSVSVLSAFAGPGATDAFEMVLRVRTDGRLHVDTDMDAPGAAAAPRGRFFFQFETPQSVCALGLRAGVVAPGFNALAREAAQGPLAAADAQRLREMKLKVARRALALGEADLLVELPPVVGPARAEAAQSAARTCGKARRAGP
;
A
#
# COMPACT_ATOMS: atom_id res chain seq x y z
N PHE A 1 2.55 5.51 -12.64
CA PHE A 1 2.09 6.92 -12.66
C PHE A 1 0.90 7.16 -13.60
N ALA A 2 0.79 6.49 -14.76
CA ALA A 2 -0.35 6.67 -15.68
C ALA A 2 -1.73 6.55 -14.99
N ARG A 3 -1.92 5.58 -14.08
CA ARG A 3 -3.17 5.41 -13.30
C ARG A 3 -3.50 6.57 -12.36
N LEU A 4 -2.53 7.43 -12.04
CA LEU A 4 -2.67 8.58 -11.15
C LEU A 4 -2.60 9.92 -11.91
N ALA A 5 -2.37 9.88 -13.23
CA ALA A 5 -2.10 11.04 -14.05
C ALA A 5 -3.32 11.29 -14.95
N PRO A 6 -4.19 12.25 -14.61
CA PRO A 6 -5.28 12.63 -15.49
C PRO A 6 -4.72 12.99 -16.88
N ALA A 7 -5.18 12.30 -17.91
CA ALA A 7 -4.78 12.52 -19.31
C ALA A 7 -3.24 12.53 -19.56
N GLY A 8 -2.46 11.80 -18.75
CA GLY A 8 -1.00 11.72 -18.92
C GLY A 8 -0.22 12.93 -18.41
N ALA A 9 -0.87 13.84 -17.68
CA ALA A 9 -0.19 14.99 -17.08
C ALA A 9 0.92 14.54 -16.10
N PRO A 10 2.04 15.29 -16.01
CA PRO A 10 3.12 14.96 -15.08
C PRO A 10 2.62 15.04 -13.63
N ILE A 11 2.98 14.03 -12.84
CA ILE A 11 2.67 13.98 -11.41
C ILE A 11 3.84 14.54 -10.61
N GLN A 12 3.53 15.47 -9.72
CA GLN A 12 4.46 15.91 -8.69
C GLN A 12 4.62 14.80 -7.65
N ARG A 13 5.81 14.20 -7.54
CA ARG A 13 6.09 13.10 -6.58
C ARG A 13 5.69 13.48 -5.14
N ARG A 14 5.85 14.76 -4.79
CA ARG A 14 5.53 15.31 -3.46
C ARG A 14 4.03 15.54 -3.21
N SER A 15 3.17 15.43 -4.22
CA SER A 15 1.72 15.50 -4.05
C SER A 15 1.06 14.15 -3.81
N VAL A 16 1.83 13.05 -3.88
CA VAL A 16 1.29 11.68 -3.72
C VAL A 16 1.26 11.30 -2.24
N SER A 17 0.14 10.89 -1.69
CA SER A 17 0.11 10.18 -0.40
C SER A 17 -0.04 8.67 -0.62
N VAL A 18 0.37 7.89 0.38
CA VAL A 18 0.27 6.43 0.35
C VAL A 18 -0.45 5.93 1.58
N LEU A 19 -1.44 5.08 1.36
CA LEU A 19 -2.11 4.29 2.39
C LEU A 19 -1.82 2.80 2.12
N SER A 20 -1.34 2.06 3.10
CA SER A 20 -0.97 0.66 2.93
C SER A 20 -1.45 -0.20 4.10
N ALA A 21 -1.97 -1.39 3.80
CA ALA A 21 -2.20 -2.42 4.82
C ALA A 21 -1.02 -3.38 4.96
N PHE A 22 0.07 -3.13 4.23
CA PHE A 22 1.30 -3.90 4.28
C PHE A 22 2.40 -3.11 5.00
N ALA A 23 2.90 -3.66 6.11
CA ALA A 23 3.97 -3.07 6.91
C ALA A 23 5.38 -3.61 6.58
N GLY A 24 5.58 -4.15 5.38
CA GLY A 24 6.90 -4.67 5.00
C GLY A 24 7.92 -3.56 4.76
N PRO A 25 9.11 -3.60 5.39
CA PRO A 25 10.10 -2.52 5.30
C PRO A 25 10.55 -2.25 3.86
N GLY A 26 10.70 -3.31 3.04
CA GLY A 26 11.08 -3.16 1.63
C GLY A 26 10.05 -2.39 0.79
N ALA A 27 8.76 -2.48 1.10
CA ALA A 27 7.75 -1.67 0.40
C ALA A 27 7.84 -0.19 0.82
N THR A 28 8.00 0.06 2.12
CA THR A 28 8.21 1.41 2.67
C THR A 28 9.44 2.08 2.06
N ASP A 29 10.57 1.35 1.94
CA ASP A 29 11.80 1.86 1.34
C ASP A 29 11.60 2.17 -0.16
N ALA A 30 10.89 1.30 -0.89
CA ALA A 30 10.55 1.55 -2.29
C ALA A 30 9.66 2.80 -2.46
N PHE A 31 8.67 2.99 -1.60
CA PHE A 31 7.83 4.19 -1.61
C PHE A 31 8.62 5.45 -1.29
N GLU A 32 9.50 5.39 -0.29
CA GLU A 32 10.35 6.52 0.07
C GLU A 32 11.30 6.89 -1.07
N MET A 33 11.94 5.90 -1.69
CA MET A 33 12.86 6.09 -2.82
C MET A 33 12.21 6.83 -3.99
N VAL A 34 10.94 6.53 -4.30
CA VAL A 34 10.25 7.08 -5.46
C VAL A 34 9.46 8.36 -5.12
N LEU A 35 8.81 8.43 -3.96
CA LEU A 35 7.80 9.44 -3.63
C LEU A 35 8.14 10.34 -2.44
N ARG A 36 9.20 10.03 -1.67
CA ARG A 36 9.57 10.75 -0.42
C ARG A 36 8.44 10.81 0.60
N VAL A 37 7.57 9.80 0.61
CA VAL A 37 6.33 9.81 1.39
C VAL A 37 6.53 9.58 2.88
N ARG A 38 7.60 8.89 3.29
CA ARG A 38 7.86 8.66 4.72
C ARG A 38 8.46 9.90 5.36
N THR A 39 9.47 10.48 4.72
CA THR A 39 10.16 11.67 5.25
C THR A 39 9.22 12.87 5.37
N ASP A 40 8.29 13.03 4.42
CA ASP A 40 7.32 14.13 4.40
C ASP A 40 6.01 13.81 5.15
N GLY A 41 5.92 12.70 5.90
CA GLY A 41 4.72 12.35 6.69
C GLY A 41 3.46 12.00 5.88
N ARG A 42 3.61 11.58 4.63
CA ARG A 42 2.52 11.25 3.68
C ARG A 42 2.29 9.74 3.50
N LEU A 43 2.99 8.90 4.26
CA LEU A 43 2.79 7.45 4.30
C LEU A 43 2.00 7.06 5.56
N HIS A 44 0.84 6.45 5.36
CA HIS A 44 0.04 5.84 6.42
C HIS A 44 0.04 4.32 6.26
N VAL A 45 0.42 3.61 7.31
CA VAL A 45 0.40 2.14 7.36
C VAL A 45 -0.58 1.72 8.44
N ASP A 46 -1.66 1.07 8.05
CA ASP A 46 -2.67 0.51 8.94
C ASP A 46 -2.86 -0.97 8.59
N THR A 47 -2.25 -1.84 9.39
CA THR A 47 -2.28 -3.30 9.15
C THR A 47 -3.61 -3.95 9.52
N ASP A 48 -4.47 -3.25 10.25
CA ASP A 48 -5.73 -3.75 10.78
C ASP A 48 -6.93 -3.31 9.91
N MET A 49 -6.70 -2.38 8.98
CA MET A 49 -7.64 -1.93 7.97
C MET A 49 -8.27 -3.10 7.19
N ASP A 50 -9.57 -2.97 6.93
CA ASP A 50 -10.24 -3.81 5.96
C ASP A 50 -9.84 -3.38 4.54
N ALA A 51 -9.27 -4.31 3.78
CA ALA A 51 -8.83 -4.11 2.41
C ALA A 51 -9.42 -5.22 1.53
N PRO A 52 -10.69 -5.07 1.11
CA PRO A 52 -11.42 -6.10 0.37
C PRO A 52 -10.68 -6.52 -0.90
N GLY A 53 -10.55 -7.84 -1.10
CA GLY A 53 -9.88 -8.42 -2.26
C GLY A 53 -8.34 -8.44 -2.20
N ALA A 54 -7.71 -7.78 -1.21
CA ALA A 54 -6.27 -7.83 -1.05
C ALA A 54 -5.80 -9.17 -0.48
N ALA A 55 -4.74 -9.73 -1.07
CA ALA A 55 -4.15 -10.97 -0.59
C ALA A 55 -3.53 -10.80 0.82
N ALA A 56 -3.66 -11.82 1.66
CA ALA A 56 -3.05 -11.82 2.98
C ALA A 56 -1.53 -11.70 2.88
N ALA A 57 -0.93 -10.91 3.79
CA ALA A 57 0.51 -10.80 3.96
C ALA A 57 0.92 -11.40 5.32
N PRO A 58 2.22 -11.58 5.61
CA PRO A 58 2.66 -12.03 6.93
C PRO A 58 2.13 -11.11 8.04
N ARG A 59 2.11 -9.79 7.81
CA ARG A 59 1.44 -8.82 8.68
C ARG A 59 0.55 -7.91 7.82
N GLY A 60 -0.75 -7.91 8.11
CA GLY A 60 -1.77 -7.19 7.33
C GLY A 60 -2.05 -7.82 5.96
N ARG A 61 -2.18 -6.99 4.93
CA ARG A 61 -2.57 -7.39 3.57
C ARG A 61 -1.72 -6.69 2.51
N PHE A 62 -1.49 -7.33 1.36
CA PHE A 62 -0.86 -6.71 0.20
C PHE A 62 -1.82 -5.72 -0.47
N PHE A 63 -1.99 -4.56 0.16
CA PHE A 63 -2.83 -3.46 -0.29
C PHE A 63 -2.00 -2.17 -0.30
N PHE A 64 -2.04 -1.46 -1.42
CA PHE A 64 -1.29 -0.23 -1.64
C PHE A 64 -2.18 0.77 -2.36
N GLN A 65 -2.55 1.84 -1.68
CA GLN A 65 -3.31 2.93 -2.24
C GLN A 65 -2.44 4.17 -2.37
N PHE A 66 -2.49 4.77 -3.55
CA PHE A 66 -1.81 6.01 -3.89
C PHE A 66 -2.86 7.07 -4.18
N GLU A 67 -2.69 8.25 -3.62
CA GLU A 67 -3.63 9.34 -3.80
C GLU A 67 -2.93 10.61 -4.25
N THR A 68 -3.59 11.34 -5.12
CA THR A 68 -3.32 12.76 -5.41
C THR A 68 -4.60 13.55 -5.13
N PRO A 69 -4.56 14.90 -5.14
CA PRO A 69 -5.78 15.70 -5.04
C PRO A 69 -6.82 15.35 -6.12
N GLN A 70 -6.39 14.87 -7.28
CA GLN A 70 -7.24 14.62 -8.44
C GLN A 70 -7.58 13.14 -8.66
N SER A 71 -6.80 12.20 -8.09
CA SER A 71 -6.92 10.78 -8.43
C SER A 71 -6.63 9.87 -7.24
N VAL A 72 -7.14 8.65 -7.32
CA VAL A 72 -6.88 7.57 -6.37
C VAL A 72 -6.68 6.28 -7.14
N CYS A 73 -5.69 5.49 -6.75
CA CYS A 73 -5.42 4.18 -7.32
C CYS A 73 -5.07 3.21 -6.18
N ALA A 74 -5.84 2.14 -6.04
CA ALA A 74 -5.59 1.08 -5.08
C ALA A 74 -5.18 -0.21 -5.80
N LEU A 75 -4.10 -0.82 -5.33
CA LEU A 75 -3.47 -1.97 -5.93
C LEU A 75 -3.29 -3.08 -4.91
N GLY A 76 -3.51 -4.31 -5.34
CA GLY A 76 -3.19 -5.51 -4.60
C GLY A 76 -2.18 -6.39 -5.34
N LEU A 77 -1.57 -7.31 -4.60
CA LEU A 77 -0.76 -8.36 -5.22
C LEU A 77 -1.67 -9.47 -5.77
N ARG A 78 -1.42 -9.92 -7.00
CA ARG A 78 -2.17 -11.02 -7.61
C ARG A 78 -2.01 -12.31 -6.81
N ALA A 79 -3.10 -13.07 -6.72
CA ALA A 79 -3.08 -14.40 -6.11
C ALA A 79 -2.04 -15.31 -6.80
N GLY A 80 -1.34 -16.13 -6.02
CA GLY A 80 -0.35 -17.10 -6.53
C GLY A 80 1.07 -16.54 -6.74
N VAL A 81 1.28 -15.22 -6.66
CA VAL A 81 2.64 -14.63 -6.66
C VAL A 81 3.42 -15.09 -5.44
N VAL A 82 2.79 -15.01 -4.26
CA VAL A 82 3.33 -15.55 -3.01
C VAL A 82 2.97 -17.02 -2.89
N ALA A 83 4.00 -17.85 -2.66
CA ALA A 83 3.81 -19.29 -2.55
C ALA A 83 3.00 -19.68 -1.29
N PRO A 84 2.17 -20.73 -1.36
CA PRO A 84 1.49 -21.27 -0.19
C PRO A 84 2.47 -21.56 0.96
N GLY A 85 2.05 -21.30 2.20
CA GLY A 85 2.89 -21.49 3.40
C GLY A 85 3.90 -20.38 3.69
N PHE A 86 4.23 -19.51 2.72
CA PHE A 86 5.15 -18.39 2.94
C PHE A 86 4.71 -17.49 4.10
N ASN A 87 3.43 -17.09 4.13
CA ASN A 87 2.92 -16.18 5.14
C ASN A 87 2.99 -16.76 6.55
N ALA A 88 2.72 -18.06 6.70
CA ALA A 88 2.80 -18.73 8.00
C ALA A 88 4.24 -18.75 8.50
N LEU A 89 5.18 -19.20 7.67
CA LEU A 89 6.59 -19.27 8.01
C LEU A 89 7.22 -17.89 8.27
N ALA A 90 6.80 -16.88 7.51
CA ALA A 90 7.24 -15.50 7.70
C ALA A 90 6.68 -14.87 8.98
N ARG A 91 5.46 -15.25 9.42
CA ARG A 91 4.90 -14.81 10.71
C ARG A 91 5.66 -15.42 11.87
N GLU A 92 5.94 -16.71 11.80
CA GLU A 92 6.73 -17.41 12.81
C GLU A 92 8.13 -16.79 12.94
N ALA A 93 8.80 -16.53 11.81
CA ALA A 93 10.10 -15.84 11.81
C ALA A 93 10.07 -14.42 12.39
N ALA A 94 8.91 -13.77 12.42
CA ALA A 94 8.76 -12.46 13.04
C ALA A 94 8.58 -12.53 14.57
N GLN A 95 8.22 -13.70 15.10
CA GLN A 95 8.04 -13.94 16.54
C GLN A 95 9.32 -14.45 17.21
N GLY A 96 10.27 -14.99 16.44
CA GLY A 96 11.55 -15.44 16.95
C GLY A 96 12.38 -16.19 15.91
N PRO A 97 13.55 -16.73 16.32
CA PRO A 97 14.38 -17.55 15.46
C PRO A 97 13.65 -18.81 14.99
N LEU A 98 13.75 -19.12 13.70
CA LEU A 98 13.28 -20.40 13.14
C LEU A 98 14.33 -21.50 13.33
N ALA A 99 13.87 -22.75 13.30
CA ALA A 99 14.76 -23.89 13.07
C ALA A 99 15.55 -23.72 11.76
N ALA A 100 16.77 -24.24 11.70
CA ALA A 100 17.68 -24.01 10.56
C ALA A 100 17.08 -24.41 9.20
N ALA A 101 16.36 -25.55 9.15
CA ALA A 101 15.68 -26.01 7.94
C ALA A 101 14.57 -25.04 7.48
N ASP A 102 13.79 -24.52 8.43
CA ASP A 102 12.71 -23.57 8.16
C ASP A 102 13.24 -22.18 7.79
N ALA A 103 14.34 -21.75 8.43
CA ALA A 103 15.03 -20.52 8.04
C ALA A 103 15.54 -20.60 6.58
N GLN A 104 16.11 -21.75 6.19
CA GLN A 104 16.56 -21.98 4.82
C GLN A 104 15.39 -22.01 3.84
N ARG A 105 14.32 -22.74 4.17
CA ARG A 105 13.09 -22.79 3.37
C ARG A 105 12.50 -21.39 3.17
N LEU A 106 12.45 -20.57 4.23
CA LEU A 106 11.96 -19.20 4.13
C LEU A 106 12.83 -18.33 3.22
N ARG A 107 14.17 -18.46 3.28
CA ARG A 107 15.08 -17.75 2.38
C ARG A 107 14.83 -18.12 0.92
N GLU A 108 14.70 -19.41 0.62
CA GLU A 108 14.39 -19.88 -0.73
C GLU A 108 13.04 -19.37 -1.22
N MET A 109 12.02 -19.39 -0.37
CA MET A 109 10.70 -18.85 -0.71
C MET A 109 10.76 -17.34 -0.97
N LYS A 110 11.48 -16.56 -0.16
CA LYS A 110 11.71 -15.12 -0.41
C LYS A 110 12.35 -14.89 -1.77
N LEU A 111 13.38 -15.67 -2.11
CA LEU A 111 14.05 -15.57 -3.41
C LEU A 111 13.12 -15.94 -4.58
N LYS A 112 12.30 -16.98 -4.43
CA LYS A 112 11.31 -17.37 -5.45
C LYS A 112 10.26 -16.27 -5.67
N VAL A 113 9.76 -15.64 -4.60
CA VAL A 113 8.82 -14.52 -4.69
C VAL A 113 9.46 -13.32 -5.37
N ALA A 114 10.70 -12.96 -4.99
CA ALA A 114 11.42 -11.85 -5.61
C ALA A 114 11.66 -12.09 -7.12
N ARG A 115 12.13 -13.28 -7.50
CA ARG A 115 12.33 -13.65 -8.91
C ARG A 115 11.04 -13.60 -9.71
N ARG A 116 9.93 -14.08 -9.14
CA ARG A 116 8.61 -13.98 -9.79
C ARG A 116 8.18 -12.52 -9.97
N ALA A 117 8.31 -11.70 -8.94
CA ALA A 117 7.95 -10.28 -9.03
C ALA A 117 8.76 -9.52 -10.08
N LEU A 118 10.03 -9.89 -10.29
CA LEU A 118 10.88 -9.29 -11.32
C LEU A 118 10.59 -9.81 -12.74
N ALA A 119 10.07 -11.03 -12.87
CA ALA A 119 9.79 -11.66 -14.17
C ALA A 119 8.39 -11.32 -14.70
N LEU A 120 7.45 -11.00 -13.81
CA LEU A 120 6.07 -10.67 -14.19
C LEU A 120 5.94 -9.20 -14.59
N GLY A 121 5.15 -8.95 -15.64
CA GLY A 121 4.70 -7.60 -15.97
C GLY A 121 3.70 -7.08 -14.93
N GLU A 122 3.45 -5.76 -14.95
CA GLU A 122 2.52 -5.09 -14.02
C GLU A 122 1.14 -5.77 -13.99
N ALA A 123 0.59 -6.11 -15.16
CA ALA A 123 -0.73 -6.74 -15.29
C ALA A 123 -0.79 -8.13 -14.62
N ASP A 124 0.29 -8.89 -14.65
CA ASP A 124 0.34 -10.23 -14.04
C ASP A 124 0.74 -10.19 -12.57
N LEU A 125 1.40 -9.12 -12.13
CA LEU A 125 1.83 -8.94 -10.74
C LEU A 125 0.75 -8.31 -9.87
N LEU A 126 0.03 -7.32 -10.40
CA LEU A 126 -0.87 -6.46 -9.64
C LEU A 126 -2.32 -6.59 -10.11
N VAL A 127 -3.23 -6.34 -9.19
CA VAL A 127 -4.68 -6.26 -9.44
C VAL A 127 -5.18 -4.91 -8.94
N GLU A 128 -6.15 -4.32 -9.64
CA GLU A 128 -6.84 -3.14 -9.12
C GLU A 128 -7.84 -3.55 -8.05
N LEU A 129 -7.83 -2.79 -6.96
CA LEU A 129 -8.73 -2.98 -5.83
C LEU A 129 -9.62 -1.75 -5.68
N PRO A 130 -10.80 -1.89 -5.06
CA PRO A 130 -11.60 -0.73 -4.71
C PRO A 130 -10.80 0.18 -3.77
N PRO A 131 -10.75 1.51 -4.03
CA PRO A 131 -10.11 2.43 -3.12
C PRO A 131 -10.90 2.54 -1.82
N VAL A 132 -10.18 2.76 -0.72
CA VAL A 132 -10.74 3.02 0.60
C VAL A 132 -10.58 4.50 0.94
N VAL A 133 -11.42 5.04 1.83
CA VAL A 133 -11.26 6.44 2.25
C VAL A 133 -10.08 6.51 3.22
N GLY A 134 -8.94 7.02 2.74
CA GLY A 134 -7.76 7.23 3.57
C GLY A 134 -7.87 8.43 4.51
N PRO A 135 -7.01 8.49 5.54
CA PRO A 135 -7.04 9.55 6.55
C PRO A 135 -6.85 10.95 5.95
N ALA A 136 -5.96 11.11 4.96
CA ALA A 136 -5.71 12.40 4.31
C ALA A 136 -6.97 12.98 3.62
N ARG A 137 -7.74 12.13 2.93
CA ARG A 137 -9.01 12.55 2.31
C ARG A 137 -10.12 12.74 3.34
N ALA A 138 -10.15 11.94 4.41
CA ALA A 138 -11.09 12.11 5.50
C ALA A 138 -10.89 13.47 6.21
N GLU A 139 -9.65 13.87 6.47
CA GLU A 139 -9.32 15.17 7.06
C GLU A 139 -9.68 16.34 6.14
N ALA A 140 -9.36 16.24 4.84
CA ALA A 140 -9.74 17.26 3.86
C ALA A 140 -11.27 17.42 3.76
N ALA A 141 -12.01 16.31 3.73
CA ALA A 141 -13.47 16.32 3.70
C ALA A 141 -14.08 16.93 4.98
N GLN A 142 -13.53 16.60 6.16
CA GLN A 142 -13.96 17.18 7.43
C GLN A 142 -13.67 18.68 7.51
N SER A 143 -12.51 19.13 7.02
CA SER A 143 -12.16 20.55 6.96
C SER A 143 -13.10 21.33 6.04
N ALA A 144 -13.37 20.82 4.84
CA ALA A 144 -14.31 21.43 3.90
C ALA A 144 -15.73 21.55 4.48
N ALA A 145 -16.21 20.50 5.16
CA ALA A 145 -17.51 20.50 5.82
C ALA A 145 -17.60 21.56 6.95
N ARG A 146 -16.54 21.73 7.75
CA ARG A 146 -16.48 22.76 8.80
C ARG A 146 -16.48 24.18 8.22
N THR A 147 -15.78 24.41 7.11
CA THR A 147 -15.74 25.71 6.44
C THR A 147 -17.09 26.07 5.81
N CYS A 148 -17.77 25.11 5.18
CA CYS A 148 -19.12 25.31 4.64
C CYS A 148 -20.16 25.53 5.76
N GLY A 149 -20.04 24.82 6.88
CA GLY A 149 -20.91 25.01 8.06
C GLY A 149 -20.75 26.36 8.76
N LYS A 150 -19.52 26.90 8.82
CA LYS A 150 -19.27 28.27 9.30
C LYS A 150 -19.83 29.33 8.35
N ALA A 151 -19.68 29.15 7.04
CA ALA A 151 -20.23 30.07 6.05
C ALA A 151 -21.78 30.12 6.09
N ARG A 152 -22.45 29.01 6.41
CA ARG A 152 -23.92 28.97 6.58
C ARG A 152 -24.44 29.54 7.90
N ARG A 153 -23.60 29.70 8.92
CA ARG A 153 -23.98 30.35 10.21
C ARG A 153 -23.64 31.85 10.27
N ALA A 154 -23.02 32.39 9.22
CA ALA A 154 -22.50 33.75 9.19
C ALA A 154 -23.19 34.67 8.16
N GLY A 155 -24.47 34.43 7.85
CA GLY A 155 -25.25 35.41 7.09
C GLY A 155 -26.75 35.14 7.11
N PRO A 156 -27.54 36.23 7.05
CA PRO A 156 -27.68 37.29 8.05
C PRO A 156 -28.70 36.95 9.13
#